data_AF-A0A2G5VKB0-F1
#
_entry.id   AF-A0A2G5VKB0-F1
#
_cell.length_a   1.000
_cell.length_b   1.000
_cell.length_c   1.000
_cell.angle_alpha   90.00
_cell.angle_beta   90.00
_cell.angle_gamma   90.00
#
_symmetry.space_group_name_H-M   'P 1'
#
loop_
_entity.id
_entity.type
_entity.pdbx_description
1 polymer ?
#
loop_
_entity_poly.entity_id
_entity_poly.type
_entity_poly.pdbx_seq_one_letter_code
_entity_poly.pdbx_strand_id
1 'polypeptide(L)'
;MFALKIHYPKNYILLRGNHETRAINFAYGFKEELTIKLGEADGAEVWEKFNETFSYMPLAALVGGKILCMHGGLSPDLNSLDDIKKIVRPIVDVATNRLAQDLLWSDPTPDQTLATLHKDPLYNKNGVRGLSCTFNEAAVRETCKKLKILKIVRAHQMVPDGFKFFADRQLITIFSAPRYMNETDNRGAVLTVRTDGKVGIIQMKNTKGMKQNVDDEITRGDDLPTNQSAKKKSESMLKTAQSSSSKSKTQE
;
A
#
# COMPACT_ATOMS: atom_id res chain seq x y z
N MET A 1 -4.91 13.21 11.64
CA MET A 1 -3.91 13.50 10.58
C MET A 1 -3.92 14.96 10.14
N PHE A 2 -5.06 15.54 9.72
CA PHE A 2 -5.12 16.92 9.25
C PHE A 2 -4.66 17.97 10.29
N ALA A 3 -4.98 17.79 11.57
CA ALA A 3 -4.45 18.64 12.64
C ALA A 3 -2.91 18.64 12.69
N LEU A 4 -2.27 17.47 12.54
CA LEU A 4 -0.80 17.36 12.46
C LEU A 4 -0.25 18.03 11.21
N LYS A 5 -0.96 17.92 10.07
CA LYS A 5 -0.57 18.63 8.85
C LYS A 5 -0.63 20.14 9.02
N ILE A 6 -1.63 20.67 9.74
CA ILE A 6 -1.76 22.10 10.02
C ILE A 6 -0.66 22.57 10.97
N HIS A 7 -0.42 21.82 12.05
CA HIS A 7 0.53 22.21 13.09
C HIS A 7 1.99 22.01 12.66
N TYR A 8 2.27 20.97 11.85
CA TYR A 8 3.61 20.60 11.39
C TYR A 8 3.67 20.45 9.86
N PRO A 9 3.43 21.53 9.10
CA PRO A 9 3.19 21.47 7.65
C PRO A 9 4.39 20.98 6.84
N LYS A 10 5.61 21.11 7.38
CA LYS A 10 6.85 20.66 6.74
C LYS A 10 7.27 19.24 7.13
N ASN A 11 6.69 18.68 8.20
CA ASN A 11 7.08 17.38 8.75
C ASN A 11 6.06 16.29 8.38
N TYR A 12 4.78 16.64 8.28
CA TYR A 12 3.72 15.71 7.90
C TYR A 12 3.30 15.98 6.45
N ILE A 13 3.53 15.01 5.59
CA ILE A 13 3.08 14.99 4.20
C ILE A 13 2.05 13.89 4.08
N LEU A 14 0.86 14.24 3.60
CA LEU A 14 -0.22 13.31 3.35
C LEU A 14 -0.31 13.12 1.83
N LEU A 15 -0.15 11.90 1.35
CA LEU A 15 -0.39 11.54 -0.03
C LEU A 15 -1.82 11.04 -0.19
N ARG A 16 -2.41 11.30 -1.36
CA ARG A 16 -3.75 10.82 -1.71
C ARG A 16 -3.69 9.30 -1.92
N GLY A 17 -4.64 8.57 -1.37
CA GLY A 17 -4.91 7.18 -1.72
C GLY A 17 -6.13 7.05 -2.62
N ASN A 18 -6.46 5.82 -3.01
CA ASN A 18 -7.62 5.56 -3.87
C ASN A 18 -8.97 5.73 -3.12
N HIS A 19 -8.98 5.57 -1.79
CA HIS A 19 -10.16 5.81 -0.95
C HIS A 19 -10.43 7.30 -0.74
N GLU A 20 -9.45 8.19 -0.92
CA GLU A 20 -9.62 9.64 -0.93
C GLU A 20 -10.21 10.13 -2.27
N THR A 21 -11.23 9.42 -2.77
CA THR A 21 -12.02 9.78 -3.95
C THR A 21 -13.50 9.63 -3.61
N ARG A 22 -14.32 10.55 -4.12
CA ARG A 22 -15.76 10.63 -3.77
C ARG A 22 -16.47 9.29 -3.93
N ALA A 23 -16.27 8.63 -5.07
CA ALA A 23 -16.94 7.36 -5.37
C ALA A 23 -16.57 6.28 -4.35
N ILE A 24 -15.30 6.17 -3.97
CA ILE A 24 -14.82 5.12 -3.09
C ILE A 24 -15.17 5.43 -1.63
N ASN A 25 -14.91 6.64 -1.14
CA ASN A 25 -15.26 6.96 0.24
C ASN A 25 -16.78 6.92 0.49
N PHE A 26 -17.61 7.22 -0.53
CA PHE A 26 -19.05 7.01 -0.46
C PHE A 26 -19.40 5.52 -0.37
N ALA A 27 -18.90 4.71 -1.32
CA ALA A 27 -19.23 3.29 -1.40
C ALA A 27 -18.75 2.48 -0.17
N TYR A 28 -17.66 2.91 0.47
CA TYR A 28 -17.09 2.26 1.65
C TYR A 28 -17.53 2.91 2.98
N GLY A 29 -18.60 3.70 2.98
CA GLY A 29 -19.29 4.13 4.20
C GLY A 29 -18.71 5.34 4.95
N PHE A 30 -17.72 6.04 4.39
CA PHE A 30 -17.15 7.23 5.07
C PHE A 30 -18.19 8.36 5.20
N LYS A 31 -19.01 8.58 4.16
CA LYS A 31 -20.10 9.57 4.23
C LYS A 31 -21.10 9.19 5.32
N GLU A 32 -21.51 7.92 5.33
CA GLU A 32 -22.45 7.40 6.31
C GLU A 32 -21.91 7.54 7.74
N GLU A 33 -20.63 7.23 7.97
CA GLU A 33 -19.96 7.42 9.25
C GLU A 33 -20.01 8.88 9.73
N LEU A 34 -19.76 9.84 8.83
CA LEU A 34 -19.86 11.26 9.15
C LEU A 34 -21.30 11.67 9.50
N THR A 35 -22.29 11.21 8.73
CA THR A 35 -23.71 11.45 9.02
C THR A 35 -24.12 10.88 10.37
N ILE A 36 -23.70 9.66 10.72
CA ILE A 36 -24.01 9.04 12.01
C ILE A 36 -23.39 9.82 13.17
N LYS A 37 -22.16 10.32 13.02
CA LYS A 37 -21.42 10.97 14.10
C LYS A 37 -21.76 12.45 14.30
N LEU A 38 -22.07 13.16 13.21
CA LEU A 38 -22.23 14.62 13.20
C LEU A 38 -23.67 15.06 12.90
N GLY A 39 -24.55 14.13 12.53
CA GLY A 39 -25.88 14.45 12.02
C GLY A 39 -25.89 14.65 10.51
N GLU A 40 -27.08 14.68 9.91
CA GLU A 40 -27.24 14.69 8.45
C GLU A 40 -26.66 15.93 7.78
N ALA A 41 -26.98 17.12 8.28
CA ALA A 41 -26.52 18.38 7.70
C ALA A 41 -25.00 18.56 7.83
N ASP A 42 -24.50 18.53 9.07
CA ASP A 42 -23.07 18.75 9.35
C ASP A 42 -22.20 17.62 8.78
N GLY A 43 -22.66 16.37 8.85
CA GLY A 43 -21.97 15.22 8.27
C GLY A 43 -21.82 15.34 6.76
N ALA A 44 -22.87 15.79 6.06
CA ALA A 44 -22.82 16.05 4.62
C ALA A 44 -21.87 17.20 4.29
N GLU A 45 -21.92 18.31 5.02
CA GLU A 45 -21.02 19.45 4.81
C GLU A 45 -19.55 19.06 5.01
N VAL A 46 -19.24 18.35 6.10
CA VAL A 46 -17.89 17.88 6.40
C VAL A 46 -17.40 16.90 5.33
N TRP A 47 -18.27 16.01 4.82
CA TRP A 47 -17.92 15.10 3.73
C TRP A 47 -17.55 15.86 2.44
N GLU A 48 -18.28 16.93 2.09
CA GLU A 48 -17.93 17.78 0.96
C GLU A 48 -16.54 18.44 1.16
N LYS A 49 -16.26 18.94 2.37
CA LYS A 49 -14.95 19.54 2.70
C LYS A 49 -13.80 18.54 2.67
N PHE A 50 -14.02 17.29 3.07
CA PHE A 50 -13.04 16.23 2.87
C PHE A 50 -12.77 15.98 1.38
N ASN A 51 -13.80 15.87 0.55
CA ASN A 51 -13.63 15.63 -0.88
C ASN A 51 -12.94 16.81 -1.59
N GLU A 52 -13.28 18.05 -1.23
CA GLU A 52 -12.56 19.25 -1.66
C GLU A 52 -11.08 19.13 -1.29
N THR A 53 -10.77 18.84 -0.03
CA THR A 53 -9.39 18.69 0.45
C THR A 53 -8.64 17.57 -0.27
N PHE A 54 -9.27 16.40 -0.45
CA PHE A 54 -8.68 15.26 -1.14
C PHE A 54 -8.32 15.57 -2.60
N SER A 55 -9.11 16.43 -3.27
CA SER A 55 -8.82 16.86 -4.64
C SER A 55 -7.52 17.65 -4.78
N TYR A 56 -7.03 18.26 -3.70
CA TYR A 56 -5.76 18.99 -3.65
C TYR A 56 -4.58 18.17 -3.10
N MET A 57 -4.82 16.95 -2.61
CA MET A 57 -3.74 16.15 -2.02
C MET A 57 -2.68 15.74 -3.05
N PRO A 58 -1.38 15.79 -2.69
CA PRO A 58 -0.31 15.30 -3.55
C PRO A 58 -0.46 13.81 -3.88
N LEU A 59 -0.09 13.41 -5.10
CA LEU A 59 -0.16 12.01 -5.55
C LEU A 59 1.12 11.22 -5.27
N ALA A 60 2.25 11.90 -5.13
CA ALA A 60 3.54 11.28 -4.88
C ALA A 60 4.46 12.20 -4.05
N ALA A 61 5.48 11.61 -3.43
CA ALA A 61 6.58 12.32 -2.77
C ALA A 61 7.92 11.73 -3.19
N LEU A 62 8.93 12.58 -3.35
CA LEU A 62 10.31 12.14 -3.58
C LEU A 62 11.14 12.38 -2.32
N VAL A 63 11.49 11.31 -1.62
CA VAL A 63 12.26 11.35 -0.37
C VAL A 63 13.75 11.20 -0.70
N GLY A 64 14.56 12.14 -0.20
CA GLY A 64 16.02 12.15 -0.39
C GLY A 64 16.47 12.19 -1.86
N GLY A 65 15.61 12.62 -2.78
CA GLY A 65 15.89 12.61 -4.22
C GLY A 65 16.00 11.21 -4.85
N LYS A 66 15.74 10.14 -4.09
CA LYS A 66 16.06 8.76 -4.49
C LYS A 66 14.97 7.73 -4.21
N ILE A 67 13.98 8.06 -3.38
CA ILE A 67 12.88 7.15 -3.05
C ILE A 67 11.57 7.82 -3.48
N LEU A 68 10.90 7.24 -4.47
CA LEU A 68 9.61 7.73 -4.96
C LEU A 68 8.49 7.01 -4.22
N CYS A 69 7.65 7.77 -3.52
CA CYS A 69 6.52 7.25 -2.75
C CYS A 69 5.19 7.60 -3.45
N MET A 70 4.29 6.63 -3.60
CA MET A 70 2.89 6.83 -3.97
C MET A 70 1.98 5.77 -3.35
N HIS A 71 0.67 5.85 -3.55
CA HIS A 71 -0.27 4.87 -2.99
C HIS A 71 -0.37 3.60 -3.85
N GLY A 72 -0.73 3.80 -5.12
CA GLY A 72 -0.81 2.81 -6.19
C GLY A 72 0.58 2.35 -6.61
N GLY A 73 0.96 2.61 -7.85
CA GLY A 73 2.30 2.28 -8.30
C GLY A 73 2.64 2.97 -9.60
N LEU A 74 3.08 2.19 -10.58
CA LEU A 74 3.56 2.70 -11.86
C LEU A 74 2.43 2.92 -12.86
N SER A 75 2.71 3.79 -13.82
CA SER A 75 1.90 4.02 -15.02
C SER A 75 2.82 3.91 -16.23
N PRO A 76 2.35 3.38 -17.37
CA PRO A 76 3.09 3.49 -18.63
C PRO A 76 3.24 4.96 -19.08
N ASP A 77 2.42 5.89 -18.56
CA ASP A 77 2.52 7.32 -18.85
C ASP A 77 3.52 8.05 -17.94
N LEU A 78 4.14 7.35 -16.98
CA LEU A 78 5.17 7.91 -16.10
C LEU A 78 6.54 7.84 -16.79
N ASN A 79 6.94 8.94 -17.46
CA ASN A 79 8.19 9.03 -18.20
C ASN A 79 9.25 9.88 -17.48
N SER A 80 8.80 10.86 -16.72
CA SER A 80 9.63 11.76 -15.92
C SER A 80 8.94 12.11 -14.61
N LEU A 81 9.70 12.59 -13.63
CA LEU A 81 9.12 13.15 -12.40
C LEU A 81 8.31 14.43 -12.69
N ASP A 82 8.58 15.11 -13.80
CA ASP A 82 7.85 16.31 -14.20
C ASP A 82 6.45 15.99 -14.72
N ASP A 83 6.20 14.77 -15.21
CA ASP A 83 4.86 14.34 -15.61
C ASP A 83 3.90 14.36 -14.42
N ILE A 84 4.36 13.93 -13.24
CA ILE A 84 3.59 14.02 -12.00
C ILE A 84 3.37 15.48 -11.60
N LYS A 85 4.39 16.34 -11.74
CA LYS A 85 4.29 17.77 -11.38
C LYS A 85 3.31 18.53 -12.28
N LYS A 86 3.15 18.12 -13.54
CA LYS A 86 2.25 18.73 -14.53
C LYS A 86 0.77 18.41 -14.29
N ILE A 87 0.46 17.43 -13.44
CA ILE A 87 -0.94 17.11 -13.12
C ILE A 87 -1.56 18.31 -12.37
N VAL A 88 -2.52 18.97 -13.03
CA VAL A 88 -3.23 20.13 -12.49
C VAL A 88 -4.15 19.69 -11.35
N ARG A 89 -4.12 20.46 -10.26
CA ARG A 89 -5.04 20.32 -9.12
C ARG A 89 -6.00 21.52 -9.10
N PRO A 90 -7.25 21.36 -8.62
CA PRO A 90 -7.81 20.16 -7.99
C PRO A 90 -8.12 19.03 -8.98
N ILE A 91 -7.92 17.79 -8.54
CA ILE A 91 -8.31 16.59 -9.29
C ILE A 91 -9.60 16.06 -8.67
N VAL A 92 -10.75 16.57 -9.14
CA VAL A 92 -12.07 16.17 -8.62
C VAL A 92 -12.34 14.70 -8.93
N ASP A 93 -12.13 14.30 -10.18
CA ASP A 93 -12.21 12.91 -10.63
C ASP A 93 -10.87 12.46 -11.19
N VAL A 94 -10.27 11.47 -10.54
CA VAL A 94 -8.97 10.90 -10.92
C VAL A 94 -9.03 10.14 -12.24
N ALA A 95 -10.20 9.68 -12.69
CA ALA A 95 -10.37 8.98 -13.96
C ALA A 95 -10.13 9.89 -15.18
N THR A 96 -10.22 11.21 -15.00
CA THR A 96 -9.95 12.19 -16.06
C THR A 96 -8.46 12.32 -16.42
N ASN A 97 -7.56 11.75 -15.59
CA ASN A 97 -6.12 11.75 -15.83
C ASN A 97 -5.55 10.35 -15.56
N ARG A 98 -5.16 9.64 -16.62
CA ARG A 98 -4.69 8.26 -16.53
C ARG A 98 -3.48 8.08 -15.60
N LEU A 99 -2.49 8.98 -15.69
CA LEU A 99 -1.34 8.93 -14.79
C LEU A 99 -1.78 9.08 -13.33
N ALA A 100 -2.67 10.04 -13.02
CA ALA A 100 -3.19 10.21 -11.67
C ALA A 100 -3.95 8.97 -11.18
N GLN A 101 -4.78 8.36 -12.04
CA GLN A 101 -5.48 7.12 -11.73
C GLN A 101 -4.50 5.99 -11.41
N ASP A 102 -3.50 5.77 -12.27
CA ASP A 102 -2.53 4.70 -12.09
C ASP A 102 -1.67 4.87 -10.84
N LEU A 103 -1.26 6.10 -10.51
CA LEU A 103 -0.54 6.42 -9.28
C LEU A 103 -1.32 6.06 -8.00
N LEU A 104 -2.65 5.93 -8.09
CA LEU A 104 -3.51 5.54 -6.96
C LEU A 104 -3.94 4.06 -7.00
N TRP A 105 -4.02 3.45 -8.19
CA TRP A 105 -4.72 2.17 -8.37
C TRP A 105 -3.89 1.04 -8.96
N SER A 106 -2.73 1.31 -9.55
CA SER A 106 -1.96 0.25 -10.18
C SER A 106 -1.32 -0.69 -9.14
N ASP A 107 -1.10 -1.94 -9.54
CA ASP A 107 -0.55 -2.99 -8.69
C ASP A 107 0.65 -3.69 -9.35
N PRO A 108 1.63 -4.19 -8.58
CA PRO A 108 2.58 -5.16 -9.09
C PRO A 108 1.84 -6.38 -9.65
N THR A 109 2.35 -6.93 -10.75
CA THR A 109 1.84 -8.18 -11.30
C THR A 109 1.89 -9.29 -10.23
N PRO A 110 0.83 -10.11 -10.08
CA PRO A 110 0.84 -11.23 -9.15
C PRO A 110 2.00 -12.20 -9.40
N ASP A 111 2.53 -12.74 -8.30
CA ASP A 111 3.62 -13.73 -8.34
C ASP A 111 3.20 -14.94 -9.21
N GLN A 112 4.19 -15.60 -9.83
CA GLN A 112 3.99 -16.86 -10.59
C GLN A 112 3.10 -16.73 -11.85
N THR A 113 2.97 -15.53 -12.43
CA THR A 113 2.31 -15.34 -13.73
C THR A 113 3.33 -15.29 -14.87
N LEU A 114 2.91 -15.58 -16.12
CA LEU A 114 3.81 -15.48 -17.30
C LEU A 114 4.48 -14.09 -17.41
N ALA A 115 3.76 -13.03 -17.02
CA ALA A 115 4.27 -11.66 -17.04
C ALA A 115 5.41 -11.42 -16.03
N THR A 116 5.51 -12.20 -14.94
CA THR A 116 6.64 -12.11 -13.98
C THR A 116 7.95 -12.63 -14.55
N LEU A 117 7.90 -13.57 -15.52
CA LEU A 117 9.08 -14.12 -16.18
C LEU A 117 9.52 -13.28 -17.39
N HIS A 118 8.71 -12.32 -17.81
CA HIS A 118 8.98 -11.50 -18.97
C HIS A 118 10.12 -10.51 -18.69
N LYS A 119 11.07 -10.41 -19.62
CA LYS A 119 12.26 -9.56 -19.47
C LYS A 119 11.99 -8.09 -19.77
N ASP A 120 11.00 -7.82 -20.62
CA ASP A 120 10.60 -6.46 -20.99
C ASP A 120 9.52 -5.91 -20.04
N PRO A 121 9.45 -4.59 -19.85
CA PRO A 121 8.36 -3.94 -19.13
C PRO A 121 7.00 -4.29 -19.70
N LEU A 122 6.09 -4.75 -18.85
CA LEU A 122 4.71 -5.03 -19.21
C LEU A 122 3.75 -4.25 -18.31
N TYR A 123 2.72 -3.67 -18.93
CA TYR A 123 1.60 -3.01 -18.27
C TYR A 123 0.29 -3.64 -18.74
N ASN A 124 -0.25 -4.58 -17.97
CA ASN A 124 -1.48 -5.31 -18.31
C ASN A 124 -2.69 -4.67 -17.65
N LYS A 125 -3.91 -4.93 -18.15
CA LYS A 125 -5.15 -4.49 -17.46
C LYS A 125 -5.19 -5.06 -16.04
N ASN A 126 -5.57 -4.25 -15.05
CA ASN A 126 -5.75 -4.73 -13.69
C ASN A 126 -7.16 -5.29 -13.49
N GLY A 127 -7.32 -6.59 -13.75
CA GLY A 127 -8.60 -7.28 -13.62
C GLY A 127 -9.15 -7.29 -12.19
N VAL A 128 -8.29 -7.24 -11.17
CA VAL A 128 -8.71 -7.24 -9.75
C VAL A 128 -9.37 -5.92 -9.37
N ARG A 129 -8.88 -4.80 -9.93
CA ARG A 129 -9.43 -3.46 -9.66
C ARG A 129 -10.52 -3.05 -10.64
N GLY A 130 -10.58 -3.68 -11.82
CA GLY A 130 -11.48 -3.32 -12.91
C GLY A 130 -11.06 -2.04 -13.67
N LEU A 131 -9.94 -1.42 -13.29
CA LEU A 131 -9.40 -0.20 -13.86
C LEU A 131 -7.88 -0.14 -13.66
N SER A 132 -7.19 0.80 -14.29
CA SER A 132 -5.73 0.93 -14.23
C SER A 132 -5.00 -0.33 -14.74
N CYS A 133 -3.75 -0.52 -14.34
CA CYS A 133 -2.86 -1.56 -14.84
C CYS A 133 -2.15 -2.34 -13.72
N THR A 134 -1.64 -3.51 -14.09
CA THR A 134 -0.58 -4.20 -13.34
C THR A 134 0.75 -3.99 -14.04
N PHE A 135 1.86 -4.00 -13.28
CA PHE A 135 3.20 -3.80 -13.81
C PHE A 135 4.18 -4.86 -13.29
N ASN A 136 5.03 -5.39 -14.17
CA ASN A 136 6.00 -6.43 -13.81
C ASN A 136 7.31 -5.87 -13.24
N GLU A 137 8.24 -6.75 -12.86
CA GLU A 137 9.52 -6.32 -12.28
C GLU A 137 10.40 -5.54 -13.27
N ALA A 138 10.33 -5.87 -14.56
CA ALA A 138 11.07 -5.16 -15.60
C ALA A 138 10.63 -3.69 -15.69
N ALA A 139 9.33 -3.43 -15.58
CA ALA A 139 8.78 -2.07 -15.52
C ALA A 139 9.28 -1.29 -14.30
N VAL A 140 9.43 -1.95 -13.15
CA VAL A 140 10.04 -1.34 -11.94
C VAL A 140 11.50 -0.99 -12.18
N ARG A 141 12.30 -1.94 -12.66
CA ARG A 141 13.73 -1.75 -12.95
C ARG A 141 13.95 -0.60 -13.95
N GLU A 142 13.18 -0.61 -15.04
CA GLU A 142 13.25 0.44 -16.05
C GLU A 142 12.87 1.80 -15.47
N THR A 143 11.75 1.88 -14.74
CA THR A 143 11.30 3.15 -14.18
C THR A 143 12.30 3.72 -13.19
N CYS A 144 12.88 2.89 -12.31
CA CYS A 144 13.94 3.32 -11.40
C CYS A 144 15.13 3.92 -12.15
N LYS A 145 15.60 3.25 -13.23
CA LYS A 145 16.67 3.74 -14.09
C LYS A 145 16.30 5.05 -14.79
N LYS A 146 15.11 5.09 -15.41
CA LYS A 146 14.57 6.22 -16.17
C LYS A 146 14.45 7.47 -15.31
N LEU A 147 13.91 7.34 -14.10
CA LEU A 147 13.70 8.44 -13.16
C LEU A 147 14.92 8.74 -12.27
N LYS A 148 16.02 7.97 -12.41
CA LYS A 148 17.26 8.08 -11.62
C LYS A 148 17.04 7.96 -10.09
N ILE A 149 16.08 7.11 -9.72
CA ILE A 149 15.72 6.78 -8.32
C ILE A 149 16.22 5.37 -7.97
N LEU A 150 16.36 5.10 -6.68
CA LEU A 150 16.80 3.80 -6.16
C LEU A 150 15.63 2.88 -5.84
N LYS A 151 14.53 3.44 -5.32
CA LYS A 151 13.39 2.67 -4.83
C LYS A 151 12.07 3.36 -5.08
N ILE A 152 11.04 2.53 -5.18
CA ILE A 152 9.63 2.90 -5.14
C ILE A 152 9.04 2.35 -3.85
N VAL A 153 8.34 3.18 -3.10
CA VAL A 153 7.61 2.78 -1.90
C VAL A 153 6.12 3.00 -2.17
N ARG A 154 5.33 1.96 -1.93
CA ARG A 154 3.89 1.99 -2.20
C ARG A 154 3.06 1.41 -1.06
N ALA A 155 1.73 1.52 -1.17
CA ALA A 155 0.77 0.93 -0.24
C ALA A 155 -0.31 0.10 -0.97
N HIS A 156 -1.60 0.37 -0.72
CA HIS A 156 -2.80 -0.12 -1.44
C HIS A 156 -3.11 -1.63 -1.40
N GLN A 157 -2.13 -2.52 -1.28
CA GLN A 157 -2.37 -3.96 -1.11
C GLN A 157 -2.08 -4.39 0.32
N MET A 158 -3.04 -5.12 0.93
CA MET A 158 -2.81 -5.81 2.18
C MET A 158 -1.78 -6.92 1.95
N VAL A 159 -0.77 -6.98 2.82
CA VAL A 159 0.27 -8.00 2.80
C VAL A 159 0.43 -8.58 4.21
N PRO A 160 0.58 -9.91 4.37
CA PRO A 160 0.47 -10.57 5.68
C PRO A 160 1.41 -9.99 6.76
N ASP A 161 2.65 -9.68 6.40
CA ASP A 161 3.65 -9.16 7.34
C ASP A 161 3.66 -7.63 7.47
N GLY A 162 2.71 -6.94 6.83
CA GLY A 162 2.67 -5.48 6.76
C GLY A 162 3.66 -4.88 5.78
N PHE A 163 4.54 -5.68 5.17
CA PHE A 163 5.38 -5.26 4.06
C PHE A 163 5.63 -6.39 3.04
N LYS A 164 6.01 -6.04 1.81
CA LYS A 164 6.45 -6.98 0.78
C LYS A 164 7.51 -6.35 -0.12
N PHE A 165 8.54 -7.12 -0.48
CA PHE A 165 9.53 -6.73 -1.48
C PHE A 165 9.14 -7.24 -2.87
N PHE A 166 9.49 -6.49 -3.90
CA PHE A 166 9.30 -6.83 -5.30
C PHE A 166 10.45 -6.26 -6.14
N ALA A 167 10.74 -6.88 -7.29
CA ALA A 167 11.79 -6.46 -8.24
C ALA A 167 13.13 -6.18 -7.55
N ASP A 168 13.75 -7.23 -7.00
CA ASP A 168 15.04 -7.15 -6.30
C ASP A 168 15.06 -6.07 -5.19
N ARG A 169 13.94 -5.95 -4.46
CA ARG A 169 13.73 -4.97 -3.38
C ARG A 169 13.77 -3.51 -3.86
N GLN A 170 13.67 -3.23 -5.15
CA GLN A 170 13.52 -1.87 -5.66
C GLN A 170 12.10 -1.34 -5.45
N LEU A 171 11.10 -2.20 -5.33
CA LEU A 171 9.77 -1.82 -4.88
C LEU A 171 9.46 -2.42 -3.51
N ILE A 172 8.89 -1.60 -2.63
CA ILE A 172 8.45 -2.00 -1.30
C ILE A 172 6.97 -1.63 -1.15
N THR A 173 6.13 -2.63 -0.87
CA THR A 173 4.76 -2.40 -0.42
C THR A 173 4.76 -2.32 1.10
N ILE A 174 4.09 -1.31 1.65
CA ILE A 174 3.88 -1.11 3.09
C ILE A 174 2.38 -1.06 3.37
N PHE A 175 1.96 -1.77 4.40
CA PHE A 175 0.59 -1.82 4.86
C PHE A 175 0.56 -1.63 6.37
N SER A 176 -0.07 -0.54 6.83
CA SER A 176 0.02 -0.09 8.22
C SER A 176 -1.25 -0.35 9.03
N ALA A 177 -2.21 -1.11 8.49
CA ALA A 177 -3.43 -1.51 9.19
C ALA A 177 -3.32 -2.98 9.66
N PRO A 178 -2.88 -3.24 10.91
CA PRO A 178 -2.89 -4.60 11.46
C PRO A 178 -4.33 -5.10 11.62
N ARG A 179 -4.54 -6.41 11.47
CA ARG A 179 -5.85 -7.06 11.52
C ARG A 179 -6.90 -6.38 10.66
N TYR A 180 -6.58 -6.21 9.39
CA TYR A 180 -7.46 -5.54 8.44
C TYR A 180 -8.85 -6.18 8.45
N MET A 181 -9.87 -5.31 8.56
CA MET A 181 -11.29 -5.65 8.68
C MET A 181 -11.65 -6.56 9.88
N ASN A 182 -10.76 -6.74 10.87
CA ASN A 182 -10.89 -7.74 11.94
C ASN A 182 -11.05 -9.20 11.44
N GLU A 183 -10.84 -9.45 10.14
CA GLU A 183 -11.03 -10.74 9.48
C GLU A 183 -9.69 -11.43 9.19
N THR A 184 -8.61 -10.66 9.19
CA THR A 184 -7.28 -11.16 8.83
C THR A 184 -6.33 -11.06 10.03
N ASP A 185 -5.33 -11.95 10.09
CA ASP A 185 -4.30 -11.91 11.14
C ASP A 185 -3.02 -11.20 10.67
N ASN A 186 -3.15 -10.26 9.72
CA ASN A 186 -1.99 -9.55 9.17
C ASN A 186 -1.38 -8.59 10.20
N ARG A 187 -0.07 -8.39 10.09
CA ARG A 187 0.66 -7.34 10.80
C ARG A 187 0.54 -6.01 10.05
N GLY A 188 0.75 -4.92 10.79
CA GLY A 188 1.03 -3.61 10.21
C GLY A 188 2.53 -3.37 10.16
N ALA A 189 3.01 -2.50 9.27
CA ALA A 189 4.40 -2.05 9.31
C ALA A 189 4.52 -0.56 8.95
N VAL A 190 5.64 0.04 9.34
CA VAL A 190 6.09 1.38 8.94
C VAL A 190 7.50 1.26 8.37
N LEU A 191 7.76 2.03 7.30
CA LEU A 191 9.08 2.18 6.73
C LEU A 191 9.79 3.39 7.35
N THR A 192 11.04 3.19 7.76
CA THR A 192 11.94 4.27 8.20
C THR A 192 13.03 4.49 7.17
N VAL A 193 13.38 5.75 6.94
CA VAL A 193 14.49 6.13 6.06
C VAL A 193 15.45 6.97 6.88
N ARG A 194 16.69 6.49 7.00
CA ARG A 194 17.77 7.18 7.71
C ARG A 194 18.39 8.25 6.82
N THR A 195 19.14 9.17 7.44
CA THR A 195 19.84 10.26 6.75
C THR A 195 20.87 9.76 5.72
N ASP A 196 21.44 8.58 5.93
CA ASP A 196 22.35 7.89 4.98
C ASP A 196 21.60 7.15 3.86
N GLY A 197 20.27 7.31 3.76
CA GLY A 197 19.42 6.68 2.77
C GLY A 197 19.10 5.20 3.04
N LYS A 198 19.60 4.63 4.15
CA LYS A 198 19.25 3.25 4.53
C LYS A 198 17.79 3.18 4.95
N VAL A 199 17.17 2.07 4.57
CA VAL A 199 15.75 1.80 4.81
C VAL A 199 15.62 0.71 5.86
N GLY A 200 14.81 0.96 6.89
CA GLY A 200 14.46 -0.01 7.93
C GLY A 200 12.95 -0.23 8.00
N ILE A 201 12.51 -1.40 8.46
CA ILE A 201 11.08 -1.72 8.61
C ILE A 201 10.80 -1.94 10.09
N ILE A 202 9.80 -1.24 10.61
CA ILE A 202 9.26 -1.47 11.95
C ILE A 202 7.93 -2.18 11.78
N GLN A 203 7.87 -3.46 12.16
CA GLN A 203 6.61 -4.21 12.19
C GLN A 203 5.87 -3.93 13.50
N MET A 204 4.58 -3.64 13.37
CA MET A 204 3.68 -3.45 14.50
C MET A 204 3.35 -4.81 15.12
N LYS A 205 3.42 -4.89 16.45
CA LYS A 205 3.03 -6.10 17.19
C LYS A 205 1.53 -6.36 16.99
N ASN A 206 1.18 -7.63 16.76
CA ASN A 206 -0.20 -8.07 16.62
C ASN A 206 -0.79 -8.29 18.03
N THR A 207 -1.07 -7.23 18.79
CA THR A 207 -1.56 -7.36 20.16
C THR A 207 -3.02 -7.81 20.19
N LYS A 208 -3.26 -9.07 20.57
CA LYS A 208 -4.55 -9.56 21.08
C LYS A 208 -4.50 -9.37 22.60
N GLY A 209 -5.47 -8.69 23.19
CA GLY A 209 -5.84 -8.88 24.61
C GLY A 209 -4.79 -8.63 25.71
N MET A 210 -3.70 -7.90 25.46
CA MET A 210 -2.82 -7.44 26.55
C MET A 210 -3.43 -6.19 27.19
N LYS A 211 -3.83 -6.29 28.46
CA LYS A 211 -3.82 -5.11 29.34
C LYS A 211 -2.43 -4.48 29.20
N GLN A 212 -2.39 -3.21 28.81
CA GLN A 212 -1.17 -2.46 28.59
C GLN A 212 -0.24 -2.60 29.81
N ASN A 213 0.91 -3.24 29.61
CA ASN A 213 2.17 -2.79 30.21
C ASN A 213 3.05 -2.44 29.02
N VAL A 214 3.24 -1.13 28.83
CA VAL A 214 3.98 -0.54 27.71
C VAL A 214 5.47 -0.66 28.04
N ASP A 215 6.08 -1.78 27.64
CA ASP A 215 7.52 -1.85 27.46
C ASP A 215 7.80 -2.21 26.00
N ASP A 216 8.01 -1.16 25.20
CA ASP A 216 8.36 -1.24 23.79
C ASP A 216 9.82 -1.70 23.65
N GLU A 217 10.06 -3.02 23.71
CA GLU A 217 11.33 -3.57 23.22
C GLU A 217 11.36 -3.51 21.68
N ILE A 218 12.22 -2.61 21.20
CA ILE A 218 12.58 -2.38 19.80
C ILE A 218 13.42 -3.57 19.30
N THR A 219 12.83 -4.45 18.50
CA THR A 219 13.61 -5.49 17.79
C THR A 219 14.42 -4.83 16.67
N ARG A 220 15.75 -4.96 16.72
CA ARG A 220 16.67 -4.37 15.74
C ARG A 220 16.72 -5.25 14.48
N GLY A 221 16.94 -4.61 13.32
CA GLY A 221 16.87 -5.24 11.99
C GLY A 221 17.93 -6.31 11.68
N ASP A 222 18.76 -6.68 12.66
CA ASP A 222 19.82 -7.69 12.50
C ASP A 222 19.36 -9.09 12.94
N ASP A 223 18.19 -9.24 13.57
CA ASP A 223 17.69 -10.50 14.17
C ASP A 223 16.81 -11.36 13.24
N LEU A 224 16.95 -11.25 11.91
CA LEU A 224 16.20 -12.10 10.99
C LEU A 224 16.86 -13.50 10.85
N PRO A 225 16.15 -14.61 11.13
CA PRO A 225 16.71 -15.95 10.94
C PRO A 225 16.93 -16.26 9.45
N THR A 226 18.07 -16.88 9.15
CA THR A 226 18.44 -17.34 7.81
C THR A 226 17.51 -18.45 7.30
N ASN A 227 17.36 -18.50 5.97
CA ASN A 227 16.39 -19.26 5.15
C ASN A 227 16.19 -20.77 5.42
N GLN A 228 16.84 -21.37 6.41
CA GLN A 228 16.66 -22.79 6.76
C GLN A 228 15.52 -23.05 7.76
N SER A 229 15.13 -22.08 8.58
CA SER A 229 14.06 -22.26 9.58
C SER A 229 12.65 -22.16 8.99
N ALA A 230 12.48 -21.43 7.88
CA ALA A 230 11.20 -21.29 7.19
C ALA A 230 10.74 -22.57 6.48
N LYS A 231 11.68 -23.38 5.98
CA LYS A 231 11.39 -24.64 5.25
C LYS A 231 10.78 -25.72 6.16
N LYS A 232 11.23 -25.83 7.42
CA LYS A 232 10.69 -26.82 8.37
C LYS A 232 9.27 -26.50 8.85
N LYS A 233 8.88 -25.22 8.88
CA LYS A 233 7.52 -24.81 9.30
C LYS A 233 6.47 -25.02 8.21
N SER A 234 6.81 -24.90 6.93
CA SER A 234 5.85 -25.16 5.84
C SER A 234 5.55 -26.65 5.69
N GLU A 235 6.54 -27.53 5.87
CA GLU A 235 6.35 -28.98 5.74
C GLU A 235 5.51 -29.60 6.87
N SER A 236 5.54 -29.03 8.09
CA SER A 236 4.70 -29.53 9.18
C SER A 236 3.23 -29.14 9.00
N MET A 237 2.93 -27.96 8.44
CA MET A 237 1.56 -27.49 8.21
C MET A 237 0.84 -28.25 7.08
N LEU A 238 1.58 -28.68 6.04
CA LEU A 238 1.03 -29.49 4.95
C LEU A 238 0.60 -30.90 5.40
N LYS A 239 1.29 -31.50 6.38
CA LYS A 239 0.91 -32.82 6.91
C LYS A 239 -0.36 -32.77 7.77
N THR A 240 -0.61 -31.66 8.47
CA THR A 240 -1.83 -31.53 9.29
C THR A 240 -3.08 -31.38 8.42
N ALA A 241 -3.00 -30.66 7.30
CA ALA A 241 -4.13 -30.41 6.41
C ALA A 241 -4.61 -31.66 5.63
N GLN A 242 -3.73 -32.61 5.33
CA GLN A 242 -4.10 -33.87 4.66
C GLN A 242 -4.74 -34.91 5.60
N SER A 243 -4.56 -34.77 6.91
CA SER A 243 -5.17 -35.68 7.90
C SER A 243 -6.63 -35.32 8.23
N SER A 244 -7.06 -34.08 7.94
CA SER A 244 -8.41 -33.59 8.23
C SER A 244 -9.42 -33.81 7.10
N SER A 245 -8.98 -34.13 5.87
CA SER A 245 -9.87 -34.30 4.71
C SER A 245 -10.37 -35.74 4.49
N SER A 246 -9.97 -36.69 5.33
CA SER A 246 -10.35 -38.12 5.21
C SER A 246 -11.44 -38.57 6.18
N LYS A 247 -12.07 -37.66 6.95
CA LYS A 247 -13.11 -37.99 7.94
C LYS A 247 -14.55 -37.54 7.61
N SER A 248 -14.84 -37.04 6.41
CA SER A 248 -16.17 -36.50 6.08
C SER A 248 -16.88 -37.17 4.89
N LYS A 249 -16.68 -38.47 4.65
CA LYS A 249 -17.46 -39.26 3.67
C LYS A 249 -17.88 -40.62 4.22
N THR A 250 -18.79 -40.60 5.20
CA THR A 250 -19.68 -41.73 5.53
C THR A 250 -20.76 -41.24 6.51
N GLN A 251 -21.90 -40.79 5.98
CA GLN A 251 -23.23 -40.94 6.58
C GLN A 251 -24.28 -40.33 5.64
N GLU A 252 -25.22 -41.20 5.25
CA GLU A 252 -26.44 -41.02 4.42
C GLU A 252 -26.30 -40.66 2.94
#